data_AF-A0A8D8C910-F1
#
_entry.id   AF-A0A8D8C910-F1
#
_cell.length_a   1.000
_cell.length_b   1.000
_cell.length_c   1.000
_cell.angle_alpha   90.00
_cell.angle_beta   90.00
_cell.angle_gamma   90.00
#
_symmetry.space_group_name_H-M   'P 1'
#
loop_
_entity.id
_entity.type
_entity.pdbx_description
1 polymer ?
#
loop_
_entity_poly.entity_id
_entity_poly.type
_entity_poly.pdbx_seq_one_letter_code
_entity_poly.pdbx_strand_id
1 'polypeptide(L)'
;MPVDLYCNVIAPFCRSVMLLAKALDIEMNLIDVNVLKREQYKPEFLALNPQHCIPTVVDGDVVVWESNAILIYLAEKYGTEEKQYYPKDIGERAKVNRLLFFQLGALHRNVSAYYFPILMGGEGKPEDFRKVQDTVCILNKFLEGNRWLAGDQLTVADFSVVISVAALEGVVKFDLSRYRNVCRWYQLCKQEFQGFEEMTMEATNKSKECFEALRKYKKDEILMAQESPCCSGDSAASNDEPSSKSDKQDDPDT
;
A
#
# COMPACT_ATOMS: atom_id res chain seq x y z
N MET A 1 16.21 -17.66 -18.52
CA MET A 1 15.39 -18.17 -17.40
C MET A 1 14.22 -17.23 -17.24
N PRO A 2 13.03 -17.70 -16.85
CA PRO A 2 11.90 -16.81 -16.58
C PRO A 2 12.28 -15.86 -15.43
N VAL A 3 11.73 -14.65 -15.45
CA VAL A 3 11.91 -13.66 -14.37
C VAL A 3 10.86 -13.95 -13.30
N ASP A 4 11.28 -14.26 -12.08
CA ASP A 4 10.35 -14.50 -10.98
C ASP A 4 9.91 -13.17 -10.36
N LEU A 5 8.61 -13.00 -10.17
CA LEU A 5 8.03 -11.87 -9.46
C LEU A 5 7.23 -12.38 -8.25
N TYR A 6 7.79 -12.20 -7.07
CA TYR A 6 7.09 -12.41 -5.81
C TYR A 6 6.15 -11.24 -5.56
N CYS A 7 4.85 -11.51 -5.57
CA CYS A 7 3.85 -10.46 -5.59
C CYS A 7 2.50 -10.89 -5.00
N ASN A 8 1.59 -9.93 -4.93
CA ASN A 8 0.17 -10.17 -4.76
C ASN A 8 -0.59 -9.03 -5.44
N VAL A 9 -1.60 -9.34 -6.24
CA VAL A 9 -2.30 -8.34 -7.08
C VAL A 9 -2.99 -7.23 -6.27
N ILE A 10 -3.37 -7.51 -5.01
CA ILE A 10 -3.94 -6.52 -4.08
C ILE A 10 -2.92 -5.38 -3.85
N ALA A 11 -1.63 -5.72 -3.76
CA ALA A 11 -0.58 -4.76 -3.48
C ALA A 11 -0.38 -3.81 -4.68
N PRO A 12 -0.51 -2.48 -4.51
CA PRO A 12 -0.42 -1.52 -5.60
C PRO A 12 0.92 -1.59 -6.33
N PHE A 13 2.02 -1.64 -5.59
CA PHE A 13 3.35 -1.62 -6.18
C PHE A 13 3.69 -2.87 -7.00
N CYS A 14 3.05 -4.01 -6.71
CA CYS A 14 3.16 -5.21 -7.54
C CYS A 14 2.55 -4.98 -8.93
N ARG A 15 1.39 -4.31 -8.99
CA ARG A 15 0.71 -4.00 -10.25
C ARG A 15 1.54 -3.11 -11.16
N SER A 16 2.28 -2.13 -10.63
CA SER A 16 3.18 -1.31 -11.44
C SER A 16 4.21 -2.17 -12.18
N VAL A 17 4.82 -3.16 -11.50
CA VAL A 17 5.80 -4.08 -12.10
C VAL A 17 5.12 -4.97 -13.14
N MET A 18 3.95 -5.51 -12.85
CA MET A 18 3.19 -6.36 -13.78
C MET A 18 2.81 -5.60 -15.06
N LEU A 19 2.43 -4.32 -14.97
CA LEU A 19 2.12 -3.50 -16.13
C LEU A 19 3.35 -3.24 -17.01
N LEU A 20 4.48 -2.89 -16.39
CA LEU A 20 5.72 -2.67 -17.13
C LEU A 20 6.20 -3.97 -17.79
N ALA A 21 6.12 -5.09 -17.08
CA ALA A 21 6.49 -6.40 -17.62
C ALA A 21 5.70 -6.75 -18.88
N LYS A 22 4.37 -6.53 -18.87
CA LYS A 22 3.54 -6.67 -20.06
C LYS A 22 3.96 -5.72 -21.19
N ALA A 23 4.22 -4.46 -20.88
CA ALA A 23 4.64 -3.48 -21.89
C ALA A 23 5.99 -3.85 -22.54
N LEU A 24 6.90 -4.45 -21.78
CA LEU A 24 8.21 -4.94 -22.22
C LEU A 24 8.20 -6.37 -22.79
N ASP A 25 7.05 -7.01 -22.92
CA ASP A 25 6.89 -8.43 -23.32
C ASP A 25 7.73 -9.41 -22.46
N ILE A 26 7.90 -9.11 -21.17
CA ILE A 26 8.63 -9.98 -20.24
C ILE A 26 7.68 -11.07 -19.74
N GLU A 27 8.02 -12.33 -20.05
CA GLU A 27 7.35 -13.48 -19.44
C GLU A 27 7.81 -13.64 -17.99
N MET A 28 6.95 -13.24 -17.05
CA MET A 28 7.20 -13.37 -15.62
C MET A 28 6.53 -14.60 -15.04
N ASN A 29 7.26 -15.31 -14.19
CA ASN A 29 6.69 -16.30 -13.29
C ASN A 29 6.18 -15.61 -12.02
N LEU A 30 4.85 -15.53 -11.87
CA LEU A 30 4.22 -14.85 -10.74
C LEU A 30 4.14 -15.80 -9.54
N ILE A 31 4.84 -15.46 -8.47
CA ILE A 31 4.83 -16.21 -7.20
C ILE A 31 3.96 -15.43 -6.21
N ASP A 32 2.77 -15.96 -5.90
CA ASP A 32 1.87 -15.31 -4.94
C ASP A 32 2.44 -15.42 -3.51
N VAL A 33 2.55 -14.27 -2.84
CA VAL A 33 2.98 -14.18 -1.43
C VAL A 33 1.84 -13.61 -0.60
N ASN A 34 1.27 -14.43 0.27
CA ASN A 34 0.18 -14.00 1.14
C ASN A 34 0.69 -13.22 2.35
N VAL A 35 0.71 -11.90 2.23
CA VAL A 35 1.20 -10.99 3.29
C VAL A 35 0.38 -11.02 4.58
N LEU A 36 -0.90 -11.42 4.50
CA LEU A 36 -1.79 -11.51 5.65
C LEU A 36 -1.52 -12.78 6.47
N LYS A 37 -1.16 -13.86 5.78
CA LYS A 37 -0.68 -15.10 6.38
C LYS A 37 0.81 -15.02 6.77
N ARG A 38 1.41 -13.84 6.67
CA ARG A 38 2.79 -13.56 7.08
C ARG A 38 3.83 -14.38 6.30
N GLU A 39 3.54 -14.79 5.07
CA GLU A 39 4.44 -15.63 4.27
C GLU A 39 5.77 -14.95 3.92
N GLN A 40 5.79 -13.62 3.85
CA GLN A 40 6.99 -12.81 3.65
C GLN A 40 8.01 -12.93 4.80
N TYR A 41 7.64 -13.52 5.94
CA TYR A 41 8.55 -13.78 7.06
C TYR A 41 9.10 -15.21 7.07
N LYS A 42 8.72 -16.06 6.11
CA LYS A 42 9.29 -17.40 6.02
C LYS A 42 10.78 -17.32 5.63
N PRO A 43 11.65 -18.22 6.15
CA PRO A 43 13.09 -18.15 5.92
C PRO A 43 13.48 -18.09 4.43
N GLU A 44 12.76 -18.81 3.57
CA GLU A 44 12.99 -18.82 2.12
C GLU A 44 12.79 -17.45 1.47
N PHE A 45 11.80 -16.67 1.93
CA PHE A 45 11.57 -15.32 1.40
C PHE A 45 12.56 -14.31 1.99
N LEU A 46 12.84 -14.42 3.30
CA LEU A 46 13.81 -13.57 3.98
C LEU A 46 15.23 -13.71 3.43
N ALA A 47 15.59 -14.90 2.94
CA ALA A 47 16.87 -15.15 2.27
C ALA A 47 17.00 -14.36 0.96
N LEU A 48 15.88 -14.05 0.29
CA LEU A 48 15.85 -13.23 -0.92
C LEU A 48 15.80 -11.74 -0.58
N ASN A 49 14.90 -11.37 0.33
CA ASN A 49 14.63 -9.99 0.69
C ASN A 49 14.51 -9.84 2.22
N PRO A 50 15.55 -9.33 2.91
CA PRO A 50 15.51 -9.15 4.36
C PRO A 50 14.53 -8.04 4.80
N GLN A 51 14.12 -7.15 3.89
CA GLN A 51 13.07 -6.15 4.12
C GLN A 51 11.66 -6.77 4.04
N HIS A 52 11.54 -8.07 3.75
CA HIS A 52 10.30 -8.85 3.80
C HIS A 52 9.12 -8.14 3.11
N CYS A 53 9.37 -7.58 1.92
CA CYS A 53 8.39 -6.79 1.19
C CYS A 53 8.15 -7.31 -0.23
N ILE A 54 6.95 -7.05 -0.75
CA ILE A 54 6.61 -7.27 -2.15
C ILE A 54 6.35 -5.92 -2.84
N PRO A 55 6.66 -5.78 -4.13
CA PRO A 55 7.24 -6.79 -5.02
C PRO A 55 8.72 -7.08 -4.75
N THR A 56 9.15 -8.32 -5.02
CA THR A 56 10.56 -8.71 -5.13
C THR A 56 10.75 -9.46 -6.45
N VAL A 57 11.74 -9.07 -7.24
CA VAL A 57 12.10 -9.72 -8.51
C VAL A 57 13.37 -10.54 -8.34
N VAL A 58 13.37 -11.76 -8.90
CA VAL A 58 14.58 -12.59 -9.06
C VAL A 58 14.78 -12.85 -10.55
N ASP A 59 15.93 -12.44 -11.06
CA ASP A 59 16.29 -12.50 -12.47
C ASP A 59 17.73 -13.02 -12.59
N GLY A 60 17.85 -14.34 -12.65
CA GLY A 60 19.14 -15.03 -12.54
C GLY A 60 19.75 -14.85 -11.16
N ASP A 61 20.91 -14.24 -11.10
CA ASP A 61 21.65 -13.91 -9.88
C ASP A 61 21.25 -12.55 -9.27
N VAL A 62 20.45 -11.76 -9.98
CA VAL A 62 20.03 -10.43 -9.52
C VAL A 62 18.71 -10.54 -8.76
N VAL A 63 18.72 -10.09 -7.51
CA VAL A 63 17.52 -9.94 -6.66
C VAL A 63 17.28 -8.45 -6.39
N VAL A 64 16.09 -7.95 -6.72
CA VAL A 64 15.73 -6.54 -6.56
C VAL A 64 14.39 -6.42 -5.84
N TRP A 65 14.36 -5.62 -4.77
CA TRP A 65 13.14 -5.12 -4.13
C TRP A 65 13.16 -3.59 -4.16
N GLU A 66 12.05 -2.95 -3.74
CA GLU A 66 11.66 -1.58 -4.07
C GLU A 66 11.11 -1.45 -5.51
N SER A 67 9.81 -1.18 -5.63
CA SER A 67 9.12 -1.22 -6.93
C SER A 67 9.68 -0.24 -7.94
N ASN A 68 10.06 0.98 -7.54
CA ASN A 68 10.64 1.95 -8.47
C ASN A 68 12.05 1.54 -8.94
N ALA A 69 12.82 0.85 -8.10
CA ALA A 69 14.10 0.28 -8.50
C ALA A 69 13.90 -0.89 -9.48
N ILE A 70 12.92 -1.77 -9.22
CA ILE A 70 12.52 -2.84 -10.15
C ILE A 70 12.09 -2.26 -11.50
N LEU A 71 11.27 -1.21 -11.52
CA LEU A 71 10.82 -0.59 -12.77
C LEU A 71 11.99 -0.06 -13.60
N ILE A 72 12.94 0.64 -12.96
CA ILE A 72 14.15 1.12 -13.64
C ILE A 72 14.98 -0.06 -14.16
N TYR A 73 15.22 -1.07 -13.32
CA TYR A 73 16.01 -2.25 -13.68
C TYR A 73 15.43 -2.98 -14.91
N LEU A 74 14.12 -3.26 -14.91
CA LEU A 74 13.48 -3.93 -16.02
C LEU A 74 13.51 -3.09 -17.29
N ALA A 75 13.28 -1.78 -17.19
CA ALA A 75 13.35 -0.88 -18.34
C ALA A 75 14.77 -0.75 -18.91
N GLU A 76 15.81 -0.71 -18.07
CA GLU A 76 17.20 -0.67 -18.52
C GLU A 76 17.67 -2.01 -19.11
N LYS A 77 17.24 -3.15 -18.54
CA LYS A 77 17.69 -4.48 -18.98
C LYS A 77 16.94 -4.99 -20.21
N TYR A 78 15.63 -4.77 -20.29
CA TYR A 78 14.76 -5.35 -21.31
C TYR A 78 14.19 -4.32 -22.30
N GLY A 79 14.41 -3.02 -22.09
CA GLY A 79 13.95 -1.98 -23.01
C GLY A 79 14.62 -2.06 -24.38
N THR A 80 13.82 -1.96 -25.44
CA THR A 80 14.30 -1.75 -26.83
C THR A 80 14.24 -0.27 -27.20
N GLU A 81 14.66 0.10 -28.41
CA GLU A 81 14.54 1.49 -28.88
C GLU A 81 13.08 1.95 -28.95
N GLU A 82 12.16 1.07 -29.35
CA GLU A 82 10.72 1.33 -29.44
C GLU A 82 10.02 1.28 -28.07
N LYS A 83 10.62 0.58 -27.10
CA LYS A 83 10.07 0.36 -25.76
C LYS A 83 10.97 0.96 -24.68
N GLN A 84 11.59 2.10 -24.98
CA GLN A 84 12.50 2.78 -24.06
C GLN A 84 11.71 3.57 -23.00
N TYR A 85 11.19 2.87 -21.99
CA TYR A 85 10.43 3.48 -20.89
C TYR A 85 11.31 4.16 -19.82
N TYR A 86 12.63 4.12 -19.98
CA TYR A 86 13.56 4.87 -19.14
C TYR A 86 14.66 5.51 -20.01
N PRO A 87 14.75 6.85 -20.05
CA PRO A 87 15.64 7.53 -20.97
C PRO A 87 17.12 7.32 -20.62
N LYS A 88 18.00 7.42 -21.62
CA LYS A 88 19.47 7.36 -21.42
C LYS A 88 20.06 8.72 -21.03
N ASP A 89 19.48 9.82 -21.52
CA ASP A 89 19.92 11.18 -21.19
C ASP A 89 19.78 11.46 -19.68
N ILE A 90 20.83 12.02 -19.08
CA ILE A 90 20.90 12.24 -17.63
C ILE A 90 19.87 13.26 -17.14
N GLY A 91 19.53 14.25 -17.95
CA GLY A 91 18.56 15.28 -17.63
C GLY A 91 17.14 14.72 -17.64
N GLU A 92 16.79 13.96 -18.67
CA GLU A 92 15.51 13.26 -18.76
C GLU A 92 15.36 12.20 -17.65
N ARG A 93 16.44 11.46 -17.32
CA ARG A 93 16.47 10.55 -16.16
C ARG A 93 16.16 11.28 -14.86
N ALA A 94 16.73 12.47 -14.65
CA ALA A 94 16.47 13.25 -13.45
C ALA A 94 15.00 13.65 -13.34
N LYS A 95 14.33 13.98 -14.45
CA LYS A 95 12.88 14.27 -14.47
C LYS A 95 12.05 13.04 -14.10
N VAL A 96 12.37 11.86 -14.65
CA VAL A 96 11.71 10.60 -14.34
C VAL A 96 11.92 10.22 -12.88
N ASN A 97 13.17 10.24 -12.41
CA ASN A 97 13.53 9.89 -11.03
C ASN A 97 12.80 10.80 -10.03
N ARG A 98 12.74 12.12 -10.28
CA ARG A 98 11.97 13.07 -9.45
C ARG A 98 10.51 12.62 -9.28
N LEU A 99 9.88 12.11 -10.32
CA LEU A 99 8.49 11.65 -10.28
C LEU A 99 8.34 10.32 -9.53
N LEU A 100 9.29 9.40 -9.66
CA LEU A 100 9.33 8.16 -8.88
C LEU A 100 9.50 8.46 -7.37
N PHE A 101 10.36 9.40 -7.01
CA PHE A 101 10.51 9.84 -5.62
C PHE A 101 9.28 10.63 -5.13
N PHE A 102 8.66 11.46 -5.96
CA PHE A 102 7.40 12.13 -5.65
C PHE A 102 6.28 11.11 -5.39
N GLN A 103 6.21 10.05 -6.21
CA GLN A 103 5.23 8.99 -6.08
C GLN A 103 5.33 8.33 -4.70
N LEU A 104 6.52 7.87 -4.29
CA LEU A 104 6.70 7.18 -3.01
C LEU A 104 6.63 8.14 -1.82
N GLY A 105 7.32 9.27 -1.90
CA GLY A 105 7.54 10.18 -0.78
C GLY A 105 6.37 11.12 -0.47
N ALA A 106 5.51 11.40 -1.45
CA ALA A 106 4.40 12.34 -1.30
C ALA A 106 3.05 11.74 -1.72
N LEU A 107 2.89 11.39 -3.00
CA LEU A 107 1.57 11.00 -3.52
C LEU A 107 1.06 9.73 -2.84
N HIS A 108 1.77 8.61 -2.98
CA HIS A 108 1.31 7.34 -2.43
C HIS A 108 1.27 7.38 -0.91
N ARG A 109 2.23 8.03 -0.26
CA ARG A 109 2.23 8.24 1.19
C ARG A 109 0.93 8.88 1.68
N ASN A 110 0.49 9.95 1.02
CA ASN A 110 -0.73 10.66 1.41
C ASN A 110 -1.98 9.86 1.06
N VAL A 111 -2.01 9.26 -0.13
CA VAL A 111 -3.10 8.38 -0.58
C VAL A 111 -3.30 7.23 0.39
N SER A 112 -2.21 6.53 0.75
CA SER A 112 -2.21 5.40 1.66
C SER A 112 -2.59 5.77 3.08
N ALA A 113 -2.08 6.89 3.60
CA ALA A 113 -2.46 7.38 4.93
C ALA A 113 -3.98 7.63 5.05
N TYR A 114 -4.60 8.09 3.96
CA TYR A 114 -6.04 8.32 3.93
C TYR A 114 -6.86 7.04 3.74
N TYR A 115 -6.50 6.15 2.80
CA TYR A 115 -7.36 5.00 2.48
C TYR A 115 -7.13 3.77 3.39
N PHE A 116 -5.94 3.57 3.97
CA PHE A 116 -5.69 2.38 4.79
C PHE A 116 -6.64 2.26 5.99
N PRO A 117 -6.92 3.34 6.75
CA PRO A 117 -7.93 3.30 7.81
C PRO A 117 -9.32 2.88 7.31
N ILE A 118 -9.72 3.36 6.12
CA ILE A 118 -11.00 3.01 5.48
C ILE A 118 -11.05 1.52 5.13
N LEU A 119 -9.98 0.98 4.54
CA LEU A 119 -9.89 -0.45 4.25
C LEU A 119 -9.98 -1.30 5.53
N MET A 120 -9.39 -0.83 6.62
CA MET A 120 -9.46 -1.49 7.93
C MET A 120 -10.81 -1.34 8.65
N GLY A 121 -11.79 -0.65 8.06
CA GLY A 121 -13.15 -0.50 8.60
C GLY A 121 -13.35 0.74 9.46
N GLY A 122 -12.36 1.64 9.51
CA GLY A 122 -12.50 2.97 10.10
C GLY A 122 -12.89 4.02 9.08
N GLU A 123 -12.67 5.28 9.44
CA GLU A 123 -12.93 6.45 8.60
C GLU A 123 -11.62 7.16 8.21
N GLY A 124 -11.61 7.79 7.03
CA GLY A 124 -10.50 8.63 6.58
C GLY A 124 -10.54 9.98 7.30
N LYS A 125 -9.37 10.50 7.69
CA LYS A 125 -9.31 11.81 8.37
C LYS A 125 -9.42 12.96 7.36
N PRO A 126 -10.18 14.03 7.66
CA PRO A 126 -10.28 15.19 6.77
C PRO A 126 -8.94 15.86 6.46
N GLU A 127 -8.00 15.85 7.41
CA GLU A 127 -6.65 16.39 7.19
C GLU A 127 -5.85 15.59 6.16
N ASP A 128 -5.93 14.26 6.22
CA ASP A 128 -5.25 13.39 5.25
C ASP A 128 -5.91 13.48 3.87
N PHE A 129 -7.23 13.68 3.82
CA PHE A 129 -7.93 13.97 2.57
C PHE A 129 -7.43 15.26 1.91
N ARG A 130 -7.22 16.33 2.68
CA ARG A 130 -6.63 17.58 2.16
C ARG A 130 -5.22 17.35 1.58
N LYS A 131 -4.38 16.56 2.27
CA LYS A 131 -3.04 16.20 1.75
C LYS A 131 -3.10 15.41 0.44
N VAL A 132 -4.11 14.56 0.27
CA VAL A 132 -4.40 13.90 -1.01
C VAL A 132 -4.78 14.95 -2.06
N GLN A 133 -5.71 15.85 -1.78
CA GLN A 133 -6.12 16.90 -2.72
C GLN A 133 -4.94 17.79 -3.15
N ASP A 134 -4.06 18.17 -2.22
CA ASP A 134 -2.88 18.99 -2.47
C ASP A 134 -1.88 18.25 -3.38
N THR A 135 -1.62 16.97 -3.10
CA THR A 135 -0.71 16.16 -3.95
C THR A 135 -1.27 15.88 -5.33
N VAL A 136 -2.58 15.65 -5.47
CA VAL A 136 -3.24 15.53 -6.78
C VAL A 136 -3.22 16.87 -7.54
N CYS A 137 -3.33 18.00 -6.84
CA CYS A 137 -3.17 19.33 -7.44
C CYS A 137 -1.74 19.53 -8.01
N ILE A 138 -0.72 19.11 -7.26
CA ILE A 138 0.68 19.13 -7.71
C ILE A 138 0.86 18.22 -8.94
N LEU A 139 0.33 17.00 -8.89
CA LEU A 139 0.36 16.07 -10.03
C LEU A 139 -0.30 16.68 -11.27
N ASN A 140 -1.43 17.37 -11.11
CA ASN A 140 -2.12 18.05 -12.19
C ASN A 140 -1.27 19.15 -12.85
N LYS A 141 -0.44 19.86 -12.06
CA LYS A 141 0.52 20.84 -12.56
C LYS A 141 1.68 20.18 -13.31
N PHE A 142 2.17 19.02 -12.86
CA PHE A 142 3.23 18.30 -13.58
C PHE A 142 2.78 17.86 -14.98
N LEU A 143 1.48 17.58 -15.16
CA LEU A 143 0.88 17.19 -16.43
C LEU A 143 0.43 18.39 -17.30
N GLU A 144 0.65 19.62 -16.86
CA GLU A 144 0.37 20.82 -17.66
C GLU A 144 1.34 20.91 -18.84
N GLY A 145 0.80 21.00 -20.05
CA GLY A 145 1.60 21.03 -21.29
C GLY A 145 2.24 19.70 -21.70
N ASN A 146 2.20 18.66 -20.86
CA ASN A 146 2.84 17.37 -21.14
C ASN A 146 1.79 16.28 -21.45
N ARG A 147 2.11 15.39 -22.39
CA ARG A 147 1.29 14.20 -22.67
C ARG A 147 1.38 13.18 -21.53
N TRP A 148 2.60 12.87 -21.13
CA TRP A 148 3.00 11.95 -20.05
C TRP A 148 3.65 12.70 -18.89
N LEU A 149 3.92 12.03 -17.78
CA LEU A 149 4.42 12.72 -16.57
C LEU A 149 5.79 13.38 -16.76
N ALA A 150 6.67 12.74 -17.51
CA ALA A 150 8.03 13.20 -17.74
C ALA A 150 8.21 13.98 -19.05
N GLY A 151 7.13 14.23 -19.81
CA GLY A 151 7.19 14.94 -21.09
C GLY A 151 6.30 14.27 -22.15
N ASP A 152 6.83 14.13 -23.36
CA ASP A 152 6.06 13.62 -24.52
C ASP A 152 6.11 12.10 -24.67
N GLN A 153 7.02 11.43 -23.98
CA GLN A 153 7.21 9.97 -24.04
C GLN A 153 6.74 9.30 -22.75
N LEU A 154 6.18 8.11 -22.90
CA LEU A 154 5.76 7.26 -21.79
C LEU A 154 6.98 6.74 -21.04
N THR A 155 6.97 6.78 -19.70
CA THR A 155 8.10 6.34 -18.89
C THR A 155 7.66 5.47 -17.70
N VAL A 156 8.63 4.83 -17.04
CA VAL A 156 8.43 4.12 -15.76
C VAL A 156 7.75 4.96 -14.68
N ALA A 157 7.83 6.30 -14.74
CA ALA A 157 7.09 7.18 -13.83
C ALA A 157 5.57 7.03 -14.01
N ASP A 158 5.09 6.88 -15.24
CA ASP A 158 3.67 6.70 -15.54
C ASP A 158 3.16 5.36 -14.99
N PHE A 159 3.89 4.27 -15.20
CA PHE A 159 3.58 2.94 -14.64
C PHE A 159 3.54 2.93 -13.10
N SER A 160 4.39 3.73 -12.46
CA SER A 160 4.42 3.85 -10.99
C SER A 160 3.25 4.69 -10.46
N VAL A 161 3.07 5.90 -10.99
CA VAL A 161 2.10 6.89 -10.49
C VAL A 161 0.66 6.46 -10.78
N VAL A 162 0.39 5.83 -11.94
CA VAL A 162 -0.97 5.46 -12.35
C VAL A 162 -1.66 4.57 -11.32
N ILE A 163 -0.91 3.67 -10.67
CA ILE A 163 -1.51 2.76 -9.68
C ILE A 163 -1.92 3.50 -8.41
N SER A 164 -1.20 4.56 -8.03
CA SER A 164 -1.59 5.41 -6.90
C SER A 164 -2.86 6.20 -7.22
N VAL A 165 -3.04 6.63 -8.47
CA VAL A 165 -4.28 7.29 -8.93
C VAL A 165 -5.43 6.29 -9.07
N ALA A 166 -5.16 5.06 -9.50
CA ALA A 166 -6.17 3.99 -9.55
C ALA A 166 -6.76 3.67 -8.17
N ALA A 167 -5.94 3.73 -7.11
CA ALA A 167 -6.42 3.56 -5.74
C ALA A 167 -7.41 4.66 -5.32
N LEU A 168 -7.22 5.89 -5.80
CA LEU A 168 -8.14 7.01 -5.55
C LEU A 168 -9.50 6.80 -6.20
N GLU A 169 -9.55 6.30 -7.43
CA GLU A 169 -10.81 5.96 -8.12
C GLU A 169 -11.48 4.71 -7.51
N GLY A 170 -10.72 3.63 -7.34
CA GLY A 170 -11.23 2.33 -6.94
C GLY A 170 -11.71 2.25 -5.49
N VAL A 171 -10.92 2.82 -4.56
CA VAL A 171 -11.13 2.70 -3.11
C VAL A 171 -11.77 3.95 -2.54
N VAL A 172 -11.21 5.12 -2.83
CA VAL A 172 -11.61 6.39 -2.20
C VAL A 172 -12.84 7.02 -2.86
N LYS A 173 -13.15 6.67 -4.11
CA LYS A 173 -14.16 7.36 -4.94
C LYS A 173 -13.85 8.85 -5.06
N PHE A 174 -12.57 9.16 -5.20
CA PHE A 174 -12.08 10.52 -5.36
C PHE A 174 -12.53 11.10 -6.70
N ASP A 175 -13.08 12.31 -6.69
CA ASP A 175 -13.50 13.01 -7.92
C ASP A 175 -12.29 13.58 -8.68
N LEU A 176 -11.80 12.83 -9.66
CA LEU A 176 -10.71 13.24 -10.55
C LEU A 176 -11.14 14.30 -11.58
N SER A 177 -12.44 14.55 -11.79
CA SER A 177 -12.93 15.46 -12.84
C SER A 177 -12.48 16.91 -12.63
N ARG A 178 -12.21 17.28 -11.37
CA ARG A 178 -11.65 18.58 -10.96
C ARG A 178 -10.21 18.80 -11.43
N TYR A 179 -9.50 17.73 -11.77
CA TYR A 179 -8.08 17.74 -12.14
C TYR A 179 -7.93 17.31 -13.60
N ARG A 180 -8.25 18.22 -14.52
CA ARG A 180 -8.39 17.93 -15.95
C ARG A 180 -7.18 17.22 -16.55
N ASN A 181 -5.95 17.61 -16.18
CA ASN A 181 -4.74 17.00 -16.73
C ASN A 181 -4.53 15.58 -16.18
N VAL A 182 -4.80 15.38 -14.88
CA VAL A 182 -4.76 14.05 -14.26
C VAL A 182 -5.81 13.13 -14.87
N CYS A 183 -7.05 13.62 -15.01
CA CYS A 183 -8.13 12.85 -15.61
C CYS A 183 -7.78 12.42 -17.05
N ARG A 184 -7.32 13.35 -17.88
CA ARG A 184 -6.85 13.07 -19.26
C ARG A 184 -5.74 12.02 -19.27
N TRP A 185 -4.68 12.24 -18.51
CA TRP A 185 -3.53 11.32 -18.42
C TRP A 185 -3.94 9.94 -17.91
N TYR A 186 -4.82 9.87 -16.92
CA TYR A 186 -5.30 8.61 -16.37
C TYR A 186 -6.10 7.80 -17.40
N GLN A 187 -6.98 8.46 -18.17
CA GLN A 187 -7.67 7.78 -19.28
C GLN A 187 -6.70 7.29 -20.35
N LEU A 188 -5.66 8.07 -20.67
CA LEU A 188 -4.62 7.64 -21.60
C LEU A 188 -3.88 6.40 -21.07
N CYS A 189 -3.51 6.37 -19.79
CA CYS A 189 -2.89 5.20 -19.17
C CYS A 189 -3.78 3.96 -19.25
N LYS A 190 -5.10 4.09 -19.02
CA LYS A 190 -6.04 2.98 -19.12
C LYS A 190 -6.12 2.39 -20.54
N GLN A 191 -5.94 3.21 -21.56
CA GLN A 191 -5.95 2.79 -22.97
C GLN A 191 -4.63 2.12 -23.37
N GLU A 192 -3.51 2.67 -22.91
CA GLU A 192 -2.16 2.26 -23.33
C GLU A 192 -1.66 1.03 -22.55
N PHE A 193 -2.09 0.86 -21.29
CA PHE A 193 -1.63 -0.24 -20.44
C PHE A 193 -2.51 -1.49 -20.58
N GLN A 194 -1.99 -2.49 -21.30
CA GLN A 194 -2.68 -3.76 -21.52
C GLN A 194 -3.09 -4.45 -20.21
N GLY A 195 -4.38 -4.74 -20.08
CA GLY A 195 -4.94 -5.43 -18.90
C GLY A 195 -5.02 -4.56 -17.64
N PHE A 196 -4.87 -3.23 -17.76
CA PHE A 196 -4.96 -2.32 -16.62
C PHE A 196 -6.30 -2.40 -15.88
N GLU A 197 -7.42 -2.29 -16.61
CA GLU A 197 -8.75 -2.30 -15.99
C GLU A 197 -9.04 -3.66 -15.32
N GLU A 198 -8.72 -4.76 -15.99
CA GLU A 198 -8.85 -6.11 -15.44
C GLU A 198 -8.05 -6.27 -14.15
N MET A 199 -6.76 -5.92 -14.18
CA MET A 199 -5.86 -6.04 -13.03
C MET A 199 -6.29 -5.17 -11.85
N THR A 200 -6.74 -3.95 -12.11
CA THR A 200 -7.20 -3.04 -11.04
C THR A 200 -8.57 -3.44 -10.48
N MET A 201 -9.45 -4.00 -11.30
CA MET A 201 -10.74 -4.56 -10.88
C MET A 201 -10.54 -5.82 -10.03
N GLU A 202 -9.67 -6.74 -10.47
CA GLU A 202 -9.29 -7.93 -9.71
C GLU A 202 -8.73 -7.56 -8.32
N ALA A 203 -7.78 -6.61 -8.29
CA ALA A 203 -7.21 -6.11 -7.04
C ALA A 203 -8.29 -5.52 -6.12
N THR A 204 -9.23 -4.75 -6.67
CA THR A 204 -10.32 -4.15 -5.90
C THR A 204 -11.26 -5.20 -5.30
N ASN A 205 -11.63 -6.22 -6.08
CA ASN A 205 -12.51 -7.30 -5.63
C ASN A 205 -11.82 -8.14 -4.54
N LYS A 206 -10.59 -8.60 -4.80
CA LYS A 206 -9.80 -9.37 -3.83
C LYS A 206 -9.52 -8.56 -2.55
N SER A 207 -9.29 -7.25 -2.68
CA SER A 207 -9.13 -6.35 -1.52
C SER A 207 -10.38 -6.34 -0.65
N LYS A 208 -11.58 -6.21 -1.23
CA LYS A 208 -12.83 -6.21 -0.45
C LYS A 208 -13.02 -7.50 0.33
N GLU A 209 -12.90 -8.64 -0.34
CA GLU A 209 -13.03 -9.97 0.29
C GLU A 209 -12.01 -10.16 1.44
N CYS A 210 -10.76 -9.77 1.18
CA CYS A 210 -9.67 -9.83 2.14
C CYS A 210 -9.94 -8.99 3.39
N PHE A 211 -10.33 -7.72 3.22
CA PHE A 211 -10.54 -6.82 4.35
C PHE A 211 -11.84 -7.13 5.09
N GLU A 212 -12.87 -7.64 4.41
CA GLU A 212 -14.08 -8.17 5.06
C GLU A 212 -13.75 -9.37 5.96
N ALA A 213 -12.95 -10.32 5.46
CA ALA A 213 -12.48 -11.46 6.26
C ALA A 213 -11.64 -11.00 7.47
N LEU A 214 -10.76 -10.02 7.29
CA LEU A 214 -9.94 -9.48 8.38
C LEU A 214 -10.77 -8.76 9.43
N ARG A 215 -11.79 -7.99 9.02
CA ARG A 215 -12.73 -7.33 9.94
C ARG A 215 -13.53 -8.36 10.74
N LYS A 216 -14.00 -9.42 10.09
CA LYS A 216 -14.69 -10.52 10.76
C LYS A 216 -13.78 -11.19 11.79
N TYR A 217 -12.56 -11.55 11.41
CA TYR A 217 -11.59 -12.14 12.32
C TYR A 217 -11.31 -11.26 13.54
N LYS A 218 -11.05 -9.97 13.35
CA LYS A 218 -10.84 -9.03 14.47
C LYS A 218 -12.07 -8.90 15.37
N LYS A 219 -13.27 -8.88 14.78
CA LYS A 219 -14.52 -8.84 15.54
C LYS A 219 -14.69 -10.12 16.37
N ASP A 220 -14.45 -11.28 15.77
CA ASP A 220 -14.51 -12.58 16.43
C ASP A 220 -13.45 -12.68 17.55
N GLU A 221 -12.22 -12.21 17.32
CA GLU A 221 -11.17 -12.13 18.33
C GLU A 221 -11.56 -11.23 19.52
N ILE A 222 -12.16 -10.07 19.25
CA ILE A 222 -12.69 -9.17 20.29
C ILE A 222 -13.83 -9.85 21.06
N LEU A 223 -14.78 -10.50 20.38
CA LEU A 223 -15.87 -11.25 21.02
C LEU A 223 -15.33 -12.37 21.90
N MET A 224 -14.38 -13.16 21.41
CA MET A 224 -13.74 -14.25 22.17
C MET A 224 -12.94 -13.73 23.37
N ALA A 225 -12.30 -12.56 23.25
CA ALA A 225 -11.62 -11.90 24.36
C ALA A 225 -12.62 -11.34 25.40
N GLN A 226 -13.82 -10.93 24.98
CA GLN A 226 -14.90 -10.48 25.86
C GLN A 226 -15.67 -11.63 26.52
N GLU A 227 -15.76 -12.78 25.86
CA GLU A 227 -16.37 -14.02 26.37
C GLU A 227 -15.40 -14.85 27.23
N SER A 228 -14.12 -14.49 27.26
CA SER A 228 -13.14 -15.11 28.15
C SER A 228 -13.47 -14.80 29.62
N PRO A 229 -13.79 -15.80 30.46
CA PRO A 229 -14.21 -15.57 31.84
C PRO A 229 -12.98 -15.24 32.69
N CYS A 230 -12.56 -13.97 32.70
CA CYS A 230 -11.77 -13.44 33.79
C CYS A 230 -12.71 -12.77 34.78
N CYS A 231 -12.84 -13.40 35.95
CA CYS A 231 -13.55 -12.96 37.16
C CYS A 231 -15.06 -13.27 37.24
N SER A 232 -15.44 -14.54 37.16
CA SER A 232 -16.52 -15.06 38.03
C SER A 232 -15.93 -15.33 39.42
N GLY A 233 -15.61 -14.26 40.14
CA GLY A 233 -15.28 -14.35 41.56
C GLY A 233 -16.57 -14.50 42.35
N ASP A 234 -16.84 -15.70 42.84
CA ASP A 234 -17.88 -15.94 43.85
C ASP A 234 -17.58 -15.06 45.06
N SER A 235 -18.40 -14.02 45.27
CA SER A 235 -18.41 -13.27 46.52
C SER A 235 -19.27 -14.01 47.54
N ALA A 236 -18.71 -15.09 48.09
CA ALA A 236 -19.19 -15.62 49.36
C ALA A 236 -18.72 -14.67 50.48
N ALA A 237 -19.60 -13.75 50.87
CA ALA A 237 -19.41 -12.91 52.04
C ALA A 237 -19.40 -13.76 53.32
N SER A 238 -18.24 -13.90 53.95
CA SER A 238 -18.13 -14.34 55.35
C SER A 238 -18.10 -13.09 56.23
N ASN A 239 -19.17 -12.89 56.99
CA ASN A 239 -19.24 -11.95 58.09
C ASN A 239 -18.30 -12.40 59.21
N ASP A 240 -17.32 -11.58 59.56
CA ASP A 240 -16.66 -11.61 60.87
C ASP A 240 -16.65 -10.18 61.44
N GLU A 241 -17.45 -9.98 62.48
CA GLU A 241 -17.48 -8.77 63.32
C GLU A 241 -16.21 -8.69 64.18
N PRO A 242 -15.62 -7.49 64.42
CA PRO A 242 -14.69 -7.31 65.51
C PRO A 242 -15.44 -6.87 66.78
N SER A 243 -15.38 -7.72 67.81
CA SER A 243 -15.86 -7.43 69.15
C SER A 243 -15.15 -6.22 69.76
N SER A 244 -15.94 -5.31 70.34
CA SER A 244 -15.51 -4.17 71.13
C SER A 244 -14.81 -4.57 72.42
N LYS A 245 -13.71 -3.89 72.74
CA LYS A 245 -13.30 -3.64 74.12
C LYS A 245 -12.87 -2.18 74.26
N SER A 246 -13.74 -1.40 74.87
CA SER A 246 -13.42 -0.18 75.59
C SER A 246 -12.79 -0.54 76.93
N ASP A 247 -11.68 0.10 77.30
CA ASP A 247 -11.52 0.57 78.67
C ASP A 247 -10.69 1.86 78.69
N LYS A 248 -11.25 2.82 79.43
CA LYS A 248 -10.83 4.21 79.62
C LYS A 248 -9.71 4.33 80.66
N GLN A 249 -8.91 5.39 80.55
CA GLN A 249 -8.61 6.39 81.61
C GLN A 249 -7.56 7.37 81.04
N ASP A 250 -7.94 8.60 80.69
CA ASP A 250 -8.05 9.81 81.54
C ASP A 250 -6.66 10.40 81.90
N ASP A 251 -6.18 11.32 81.03
CA ASP A 251 -5.73 12.72 81.26
C ASP A 251 -4.82 13.12 82.46
N PRO A 252 -4.25 14.36 82.53
CA PRO A 252 -3.85 15.34 81.49
C PRO A 252 -2.49 16.05 81.79
N ASP A 253 -2.16 17.06 80.97
CA ASP A 253 -1.27 18.23 81.22
C ASP A 253 0.23 18.00 81.44
N THR A 254 1.07 18.34 80.44
CA THR A 254 1.88 19.59 80.36
C THR A 254 2.57 19.67 78.99
#